data_AF-A0A2K8XKS1-F1
#
_entry.id   AF-A0A2K8XKS1-F1
#
_cell.length_a   1.000
_cell.length_b   1.000
_cell.length_c   1.000
_cell.angle_alpha   90.00
_cell.angle_beta   90.00
_cell.angle_gamma   90.00
#
_symmetry.space_group_name_H-M   'P 1'
#
loop_
_entity.id
_entity.type
_entity.pdbx_description
1 polymer ?
#
loop_
_entity_poly.entity_id
_entity_poly.type
_entity_poly.pdbx_seq_one_letter_code
_entity_poly.pdbx_strand_id
1 'polypeptide(L)'
;MKLLRILFHVFLILILTVFTQVGGLIWLITLIIWKYKNWKKRYVFAILYLVCNLLIVPSLSKHFGREQLPISNDNLKPRNLFYPLFFRNYVTPELKELLIKSSETLKTENIKITYLDANFPFYNGFSLLPHRSHNDGKKIDISFIYKTKEGQITDKKPALSGYGIYVIEENYNTINCIKKGYWQYDFTKYLTLGEINDLDFDAINTKKVILTFLSQNKTQKIFIEPYLKKNLGLVNYSKIRFHGCKAVRHDDHIHLQIK
;
A
#
# COMPACT_ATOMS: atom_id res chain seq x y z
N MET A 1 19.94 -33.39 -11.41
CA MET A 1 19.70 -32.94 -10.02
C MET A 1 20.41 -31.62 -9.64
N LYS A 2 21.71 -31.43 -9.93
CA LYS A 2 22.42 -30.16 -9.63
C LYS A 2 21.82 -28.94 -10.37
N LEU A 3 21.51 -29.09 -11.66
CA LEU A 3 20.89 -28.03 -12.48
C LEU A 3 19.54 -27.57 -11.89
N LEU A 4 18.66 -28.51 -11.55
CA LEU A 4 17.35 -28.20 -10.95
C LEU A 4 17.47 -27.39 -9.65
N ARG A 5 18.48 -27.70 -8.82
CA ARG A 5 18.75 -26.94 -7.58
C ARG A 5 19.21 -25.51 -7.85
N ILE A 6 20.04 -25.31 -8.89
CA ILE A 6 20.47 -23.97 -9.31
C ILE A 6 19.27 -23.17 -9.81
N LEU A 7 18.47 -23.76 -10.71
CA LEU A 7 17.25 -23.14 -11.24
C LEU A 7 16.29 -22.74 -10.12
N PHE A 8 16.10 -23.59 -9.11
CA PHE A 8 15.29 -23.27 -7.94
C PHE A 8 15.80 -22.04 -7.17
N HIS A 9 17.11 -21.93 -6.94
CA HIS A 9 17.68 -20.77 -6.27
C HIS A 9 17.57 -19.50 -7.12
N VAL A 10 17.80 -19.58 -8.42
CA VAL A 10 17.61 -18.45 -9.35
C VAL A 10 16.15 -17.97 -9.32
N PHE A 11 15.20 -18.90 -9.42
CA PHE A 11 13.77 -18.59 -9.32
C PHE A 11 13.42 -17.90 -8.00
N LEU A 12 13.94 -18.42 -6.87
CA LEU A 12 13.69 -17.83 -5.55
C LEU A 12 14.30 -16.42 -5.42
N ILE A 13 15.49 -16.18 -5.98
CA ILE A 13 16.09 -14.84 -6.04
C ILE A 13 15.18 -13.88 -6.81
N LEU A 14 14.71 -14.29 -7.98
CA LEU A 14 13.84 -13.46 -8.82
C LEU A 14 12.53 -13.12 -8.11
N ILE A 15 11.84 -14.11 -7.56
CA ILE A 15 10.59 -13.89 -6.81
C ILE A 15 10.82 -12.96 -5.63
N LEU A 16 11.82 -13.25 -4.78
CA LEU A 16 12.08 -12.42 -3.62
C LEU A 16 12.42 -10.98 -4.01
N THR A 17 13.23 -10.78 -5.05
CA THR A 17 13.53 -9.44 -5.57
C THR A 17 12.27 -8.74 -6.08
N VAL A 18 11.43 -9.40 -6.87
CA VAL A 18 10.20 -8.80 -7.42
C VAL A 18 9.24 -8.35 -6.31
N PHE A 19 9.06 -9.16 -5.26
CA PHE A 19 8.07 -8.88 -4.21
C PHE A 19 8.60 -8.04 -3.04
N THR A 20 9.92 -7.94 -2.85
CA THR A 20 10.50 -7.26 -1.67
C THR A 20 11.61 -6.27 -2.02
N GLN A 21 12.00 -6.17 -3.29
CA GLN A 21 13.20 -5.48 -3.81
C GLN A 21 14.55 -6.02 -3.32
N VAL A 22 14.67 -6.38 -2.05
CA VAL A 22 15.94 -6.74 -1.38
C VAL A 22 16.10 -8.23 -1.12
N GLY A 23 15.00 -8.99 -1.08
CA GLY A 23 15.00 -10.37 -0.59
C GLY A 23 15.87 -11.32 -1.41
N GLY A 24 16.00 -11.10 -2.72
CA GLY A 24 16.89 -11.92 -3.56
C GLY A 24 18.36 -11.74 -3.19
N LEU A 25 18.79 -10.52 -2.87
CA LEU A 25 20.14 -10.25 -2.36
C LEU A 25 20.37 -10.89 -0.99
N ILE A 26 19.38 -10.80 -0.09
CA ILE A 26 19.43 -11.46 1.23
C ILE A 26 19.57 -12.97 1.06
N TRP A 27 18.86 -13.57 0.09
CA TRP A 27 19.01 -15.00 -0.22
C TRP A 27 20.38 -15.34 -0.79
N LEU A 28 20.95 -14.53 -1.67
CA LEU A 28 22.31 -14.72 -2.17
C LEU A 28 23.34 -14.73 -1.03
N ILE A 29 23.26 -13.76 -0.10
CA ILE A 29 24.13 -13.71 1.08
C ILE A 29 23.92 -14.94 1.97
N THR A 30 22.67 -15.39 2.13
CA THR A 30 22.34 -16.63 2.85
C THR A 30 23.06 -17.84 2.26
N LEU A 31 23.09 -17.97 0.93
CA LEU A 31 23.78 -19.07 0.25
C LEU A 31 25.30 -19.03 0.47
N ILE A 32 25.89 -17.83 0.52
CA ILE A 32 27.31 -17.63 0.84
C ILE A 32 27.59 -18.08 2.27
N ILE A 33 26.87 -17.54 3.27
CA ILE A 33 27.05 -17.90 4.68
C ILE A 33 26.88 -19.41 4.88
N TRP A 34 25.87 -20.00 4.28
CA TRP A 34 25.62 -21.45 4.34
C TRP A 34 26.77 -22.29 3.78
N LYS A 35 27.49 -21.80 2.76
CA LYS A 35 28.63 -22.52 2.19
C LYS A 35 29.82 -22.53 3.15
N TYR A 36 30.02 -21.47 3.92
CA TYR A 36 31.14 -21.33 4.87
C TYR A 36 30.81 -21.79 6.30
N LYS A 37 29.54 -21.81 6.68
CA LYS A 37 29.04 -22.20 8.00
C LYS A 37 28.02 -23.32 7.82
N ASN A 38 28.14 -24.42 8.58
CA ASN A 38 27.21 -25.57 8.55
C ASN A 38 25.81 -25.27 9.16
N TRP A 39 25.34 -24.04 9.08
CA TRP A 39 24.02 -23.62 9.57
C TRP A 39 22.91 -24.03 8.60
N LYS A 40 21.65 -24.18 9.04
CA LYS A 40 20.56 -24.48 8.10
C LYS A 40 20.11 -23.19 7.39
N LYS A 41 20.11 -23.19 6.05
CA LYS A 41 19.73 -22.02 5.19
C LYS A 41 18.47 -21.28 5.65
N ARG A 42 17.43 -22.01 6.04
CA ARG A 42 16.14 -21.44 6.46
C ARG A 42 16.27 -20.50 7.67
N TYR A 43 17.12 -20.86 8.64
CA TYR A 43 17.33 -20.04 9.84
C TYR A 43 18.23 -18.85 9.53
N VAL A 44 19.28 -19.08 8.73
CA VAL A 44 20.16 -18.00 8.26
C VAL A 44 19.34 -16.95 7.52
N PHE A 45 18.52 -17.36 6.55
CA PHE A 45 17.66 -16.45 5.80
C PHE A 45 16.67 -15.70 6.70
N ALA A 46 15.95 -16.41 7.58
CA ALA A 46 14.97 -15.78 8.45
C ALA A 46 15.60 -14.71 9.36
N ILE A 47 16.74 -15.03 9.99
CA ILE A 47 17.47 -14.09 10.84
C ILE A 47 17.98 -12.90 10.00
N LEU A 48 18.64 -13.17 8.87
CA LEU A 48 19.20 -12.12 8.02
C LEU A 48 18.11 -11.21 7.44
N TYR A 49 16.96 -11.78 7.05
CA TYR A 49 15.81 -11.04 6.56
C TYR A 49 15.25 -10.10 7.64
N LEU A 50 15.07 -10.57 8.86
CA LEU A 50 14.57 -9.75 9.98
C LEU A 50 15.58 -8.65 10.35
N VAL A 51 16.88 -8.97 10.41
CA VAL A 51 17.93 -7.97 10.65
C VAL A 51 17.92 -6.91 9.55
N CYS A 52 17.80 -7.31 8.29
CA CYS A 52 17.67 -6.37 7.18
C CYS A 52 16.40 -5.52 7.28
N ASN A 53 15.26 -6.14 7.60
CA ASN A 53 13.96 -5.47 7.65
C ASN A 53 13.84 -4.46 8.79
N LEU A 54 14.37 -4.80 9.97
CA LEU A 54 14.20 -4.00 11.18
C LEU A 54 15.34 -2.99 11.40
N LEU A 55 16.56 -3.28 10.95
CA LEU A 55 17.74 -2.50 11.30
C LEU A 55 18.43 -1.88 10.08
N ILE A 56 18.81 -2.70 9.09
CA ILE A 56 19.71 -2.25 8.01
C ILE A 56 18.96 -1.38 6.99
N VAL A 57 17.88 -1.90 6.41
CA VAL A 57 17.17 -1.23 5.31
C VAL A 57 16.50 0.07 5.75
N PRO A 58 15.82 0.16 6.92
CA PRO A 58 15.25 1.43 7.39
C PRO A 58 16.30 2.55 7.52
N SER A 59 17.51 2.23 7.99
CA SER A 59 18.61 3.19 8.09
C SER A 59 19.18 3.56 6.71
N LEU A 60 19.47 2.55 5.88
CA LEU A 60 20.12 2.74 4.60
C LEU A 60 19.23 3.51 3.60
N SER A 61 17.92 3.20 3.57
CA SER A 61 16.94 3.81 2.65
C SER A 61 16.90 5.34 2.68
N LYS A 62 17.23 5.96 3.81
CA LYS A 62 17.28 7.43 3.97
C LYS A 62 18.25 8.09 3.00
N HIS A 63 19.41 7.46 2.77
CA HIS A 63 20.42 7.94 1.82
C HIS A 63 19.95 7.84 0.36
N PHE A 64 18.89 7.06 0.11
CA PHE A 64 18.25 6.91 -1.20
C PHE A 64 16.97 7.72 -1.33
N GLY A 65 16.73 8.68 -0.42
CA GLY A 65 15.53 9.53 -0.45
C GLY A 65 14.25 8.78 -0.09
N ARG A 66 14.36 7.75 0.75
CA ARG A 66 13.24 6.94 1.24
C ARG A 66 13.24 6.85 2.76
N GLU A 67 12.06 6.93 3.33
CA GLU A 67 11.82 6.73 4.74
C GLU A 67 10.73 5.70 4.97
N GLN A 68 10.97 4.85 5.96
CA GLN A 68 9.97 3.93 6.44
C GLN A 68 8.85 4.69 7.18
N LEU A 69 7.61 4.32 6.88
CA LEU A 69 6.43 4.77 7.61
C LEU A 69 6.32 4.10 8.99
N PRO A 70 5.68 4.76 9.97
CA PRO A 70 5.48 4.18 11.30
C PRO A 70 4.70 2.86 11.25
N ILE A 71 5.20 1.83 11.94
CA ILE A 71 4.53 0.52 12.02
C ILE A 71 3.58 0.46 13.22
N SER A 72 3.94 1.10 14.34
CA SER A 72 3.25 1.01 15.63
C SER A 72 2.76 2.35 16.17
N ASN A 73 2.24 3.23 15.30
CA ASN A 73 1.65 4.51 15.69
C ASN A 73 0.12 4.42 15.69
N ASP A 74 -0.54 4.99 16.69
CA ASP A 74 -1.99 4.86 16.86
C ASP A 74 -2.82 5.56 15.77
N ASN A 75 -2.29 6.61 15.17
CA ASN A 75 -3.00 7.49 14.22
C ASN A 75 -2.54 7.30 12.77
N LEU A 76 -1.40 6.64 12.55
CA LEU A 76 -0.89 6.28 11.22
C LEU A 76 -0.23 4.90 11.28
N LYS A 77 -0.92 3.87 10.79
CA LYS A 77 -0.43 2.48 10.84
C LYS A 77 -0.71 1.71 9.57
N PRO A 78 0.06 0.65 9.28
CA PRO A 78 -0.25 -0.25 8.18
C PRO A 78 -1.55 -1.00 8.49
N ARG A 79 -2.26 -1.42 7.45
CA ARG A 79 -3.41 -2.33 7.58
C ARG A 79 -3.05 -3.63 8.32
N ASN A 80 -1.89 -4.19 8.02
CA ASN A 80 -1.36 -5.42 8.61
C ASN A 80 0.17 -5.46 8.41
N LEU A 81 0.85 -6.47 8.99
CA LEU A 81 2.31 -6.57 8.92
C LEU A 81 2.86 -6.99 7.54
N PHE A 82 2.02 -7.37 6.58
CA PHE A 82 2.48 -7.73 5.24
C PHE A 82 3.27 -6.59 4.59
N TYR A 83 2.70 -5.38 4.60
CA TYR A 83 3.31 -4.20 3.98
C TYR A 83 4.72 -3.90 4.51
N PRO A 84 4.97 -3.76 5.83
CA PRO A 84 6.32 -3.54 6.33
C PRO A 84 7.24 -4.76 6.16
N LEU A 85 6.75 -5.99 6.35
CA LEU A 85 7.58 -7.18 6.19
C LEU A 85 8.07 -7.37 4.75
N PHE A 86 7.29 -6.94 3.75
CA PHE A 86 7.66 -6.98 2.33
C PHE A 86 8.31 -5.68 1.85
N PHE A 87 8.69 -4.79 2.76
CA PHE A 87 9.34 -3.51 2.45
C PHE A 87 8.50 -2.58 1.56
N ARG A 88 7.17 -2.63 1.67
CA ARG A 88 6.23 -1.85 0.84
C ARG A 88 5.74 -0.58 1.51
N ASN A 89 6.32 -0.20 2.64
CA ASN A 89 5.92 0.94 3.48
C ASN A 89 6.96 2.08 3.47
N TYR A 90 7.70 2.24 2.37
CA TYR A 90 8.68 3.33 2.22
C TYR A 90 8.11 4.43 1.33
N VAL A 91 8.38 5.68 1.69
CA VAL A 91 7.94 6.87 0.97
C VAL A 91 9.04 7.93 0.95
N THR A 92 8.90 8.97 0.15
CA THR A 92 9.75 10.17 0.27
C THR A 92 9.53 10.87 1.62
N PRO A 93 10.55 11.56 2.18
CA PRO A 93 10.41 12.31 3.44
C PRO A 93 9.19 13.25 3.45
N GLU A 94 8.91 13.90 2.32
CA GLU A 94 7.81 14.84 2.15
C GLU A 94 6.42 14.19 2.29
N LEU A 95 6.26 12.97 1.76
CA LEU A 95 5.00 12.24 1.87
C LEU A 95 4.81 11.73 3.29
N LYS A 96 5.89 11.28 3.94
CA LYS A 96 5.84 10.89 5.36
C LYS A 96 5.45 12.06 6.25
N GLU A 97 6.08 13.22 6.07
CA GLU A 97 5.75 14.45 6.81
C GLU A 97 4.26 14.82 6.63
N LEU A 98 3.77 14.78 5.39
CA LEU A 98 2.37 15.05 5.06
C LEU A 98 1.43 14.09 5.79
N LEU A 99 1.72 12.78 5.78
CA LEU A 99 0.90 11.77 6.43
C LEU A 99 0.89 11.91 7.96
N ILE A 100 2.05 12.21 8.57
CA ILE A 100 2.15 12.45 10.01
C ILE A 100 1.31 13.66 10.41
N LYS A 101 1.50 14.82 9.75
CA LYS A 101 0.72 16.04 10.01
C LYS A 101 -0.78 15.82 9.82
N SER A 102 -1.15 15.07 8.78
CA SER A 102 -2.56 14.72 8.53
C SER A 102 -3.12 13.84 9.63
N SER A 103 -2.35 12.85 10.11
CA SER A 103 -2.76 11.97 11.21
C SER A 103 -2.92 12.71 12.54
N GLU A 104 -2.07 13.69 12.82
CA GLU A 104 -2.16 14.54 14.01
C GLU A 104 -3.39 15.45 13.96
N THR A 105 -3.69 16.00 12.79
CA THR A 105 -4.90 16.82 12.57
C THR A 105 -6.17 16.00 12.79
N LEU A 106 -6.22 14.79 12.25
CA LEU A 106 -7.39 13.90 12.31
C LEU A 106 -7.58 13.24 13.68
N LYS A 107 -6.54 13.19 14.50
CA LYS A 107 -6.57 12.64 15.87
C LYS A 107 -7.61 13.35 16.74
N THR A 108 -7.80 14.66 16.59
CA THR A 108 -8.78 15.44 17.37
C THR A 108 -10.23 15.01 17.10
N GLU A 109 -10.46 14.41 15.94
CA GLU A 109 -11.77 13.87 15.52
C GLU A 109 -11.85 12.34 15.69
N ASN A 110 -10.87 11.73 16.38
CA ASN A 110 -10.75 10.28 16.56
C ASN A 110 -10.68 9.50 15.24
N ILE A 111 -10.16 10.12 14.17
CA ILE A 111 -9.98 9.50 12.86
C ILE A 111 -8.52 9.06 12.72
N LYS A 112 -8.31 7.78 12.40
CA LYS A 112 -6.98 7.19 12.23
C LYS A 112 -6.72 6.84 10.77
N ILE A 113 -5.51 7.13 10.30
CA ILE A 113 -5.07 6.79 8.94
C ILE A 113 -4.54 5.37 8.93
N THR A 114 -5.09 4.54 8.06
CA THR A 114 -4.58 3.19 7.78
C THR A 114 -4.02 3.15 6.36
N TYR A 115 -2.72 2.89 6.22
CA TYR A 115 -2.06 2.80 4.92
C TYR A 115 -1.95 1.36 4.40
N LEU A 116 -1.90 1.24 3.07
CA LEU A 116 -1.76 -0.01 2.32
C LEU A 116 -0.41 0.00 1.58
N ASP A 117 -0.38 -0.17 0.25
CA ASP A 117 0.86 -0.11 -0.52
C ASP A 117 1.39 1.33 -0.65
N ALA A 118 2.67 1.50 -0.31
CA ALA A 118 3.44 2.70 -0.56
C ALA A 118 4.49 2.42 -1.64
N ASN A 119 5.79 2.36 -1.33
CA ASN A 119 6.86 2.03 -2.27
C ASN A 119 7.94 1.17 -1.61
N PHE A 120 8.86 0.65 -2.42
CA PHE A 120 10.07 -0.05 -1.99
C PHE A 120 11.18 0.91 -1.50
N PRO A 121 12.17 0.43 -0.72
CA PRO A 121 13.15 1.27 -0.03
C PRO A 121 14.23 1.93 -0.90
N PHE A 122 14.50 1.46 -2.11
CA PHE A 122 15.67 1.88 -2.89
C PHE A 122 15.37 2.25 -4.33
N TYR A 123 15.90 3.40 -4.77
CA TYR A 123 15.86 3.92 -6.15
C TYR A 123 14.46 4.10 -6.76
N ASN A 124 14.39 4.94 -7.79
CA ASN A 124 13.17 5.12 -8.57
C ASN A 124 13.06 4.05 -9.68
N GLY A 125 11.84 3.78 -10.14
CA GLY A 125 11.59 2.95 -11.32
C GLY A 125 11.38 1.45 -11.04
N PHE A 126 11.65 0.98 -9.82
CA PHE A 126 11.33 -0.39 -9.45
C PHE A 126 9.81 -0.55 -9.29
N SER A 127 9.20 -1.37 -10.16
CA SER A 127 7.75 -1.55 -10.18
C SER A 127 7.25 -2.34 -8.98
N LEU A 128 6.29 -1.77 -8.24
CA LEU A 128 5.57 -2.45 -7.18
C LEU A 128 4.40 -3.24 -7.80
N LEU A 129 4.43 -4.57 -7.81
CA LEU A 129 3.31 -5.36 -8.36
C LEU A 129 2.17 -5.51 -7.33
N PRO A 130 0.91 -5.21 -7.65
CA PRO A 130 0.38 -4.78 -8.95
C PRO A 130 0.41 -3.26 -9.20
N HIS A 131 0.65 -2.45 -8.15
CA HIS A 131 0.65 -0.98 -8.15
C HIS A 131 1.83 -0.33 -8.91
N ARG A 132 1.87 -0.48 -10.24
CA ARG A 132 3.00 -0.05 -11.09
C ARG A 132 3.40 1.41 -10.95
N SER A 133 2.47 2.31 -10.64
CA SER A 133 2.76 3.75 -10.48
C SER A 133 3.55 4.05 -9.20
N HIS A 134 3.56 3.14 -8.23
CA HIS A 134 4.26 3.28 -6.96
C HIS A 134 5.73 2.89 -7.12
N ASN A 135 6.47 3.68 -7.88
CA ASN A 135 7.88 3.43 -8.20
C ASN A 135 8.82 4.58 -7.81
N ASP A 136 8.31 5.64 -7.18
CA ASP A 136 9.06 6.88 -6.88
C ASP A 136 8.90 7.35 -5.42
N GLY A 137 8.19 6.60 -4.57
CA GLY A 137 7.97 6.94 -3.17
C GLY A 137 7.01 8.10 -2.93
N LYS A 138 6.40 8.66 -3.98
CA LYS A 138 5.50 9.82 -3.92
C LYS A 138 4.01 9.46 -3.89
N LYS A 139 3.70 8.16 -3.82
CA LYS A 139 2.35 7.61 -3.90
C LYS A 139 2.11 6.63 -2.78
N ILE A 140 0.87 6.62 -2.29
CA ILE A 140 0.43 5.71 -1.24
C ILE A 140 -1.07 5.47 -1.35
N ASP A 141 -1.46 4.24 -1.07
CA ASP A 141 -2.85 3.87 -0.94
C ASP A 141 -3.27 3.94 0.53
N ILE A 142 -4.37 4.63 0.79
CA ILE A 142 -4.94 4.85 2.11
C ILE A 142 -6.32 4.21 2.14
N SER A 143 -6.56 3.35 3.11
CA SER A 143 -7.88 2.77 3.30
C SER A 143 -8.93 3.86 3.57
N PHE A 144 -10.15 3.65 3.09
CA PHE A 144 -11.29 4.43 3.54
C PHE A 144 -11.53 4.28 5.05
N ILE A 145 -12.34 5.21 5.58
CA ILE A 145 -12.87 5.13 6.93
C ILE A 145 -14.16 4.32 6.89
N TYR A 146 -14.34 3.49 7.92
CA TYR A 146 -15.46 2.59 8.06
C TYR A 146 -16.09 2.77 9.44
N LYS A 147 -17.35 2.38 9.53
CA LYS A 147 -18.13 2.37 10.76
C LYS A 147 -18.79 1.01 10.96
N THR A 148 -19.07 0.66 12.20
CA THR A 148 -19.89 -0.52 12.53
C THR A 148 -21.34 -0.30 12.10
N LYS A 149 -22.16 -1.36 12.14
CA LYS A 149 -23.60 -1.26 11.82
C LYS A 149 -24.36 -0.35 12.79
N GLU A 150 -23.85 -0.20 14.01
CA GLU A 150 -24.34 0.73 15.03
C GLU A 150 -23.90 2.19 14.76
N GLY A 151 -23.12 2.42 13.70
CA GLY A 151 -22.67 3.75 13.28
C GLY A 151 -21.39 4.25 13.96
N GLN A 152 -20.69 3.41 14.73
CA GLN A 152 -19.47 3.82 15.43
C GLN A 152 -18.24 3.73 14.51
N ILE A 153 -17.40 4.76 14.50
CA ILE A 153 -16.13 4.74 13.75
C ILE A 153 -15.23 3.60 14.23
N THR A 154 -14.54 2.94 13.30
CA THR A 154 -13.67 1.81 13.64
C THR A 154 -12.35 1.77 12.87
N ASP A 155 -11.33 1.22 13.54
CA ASP A 155 -10.03 0.89 12.96
C ASP A 155 -10.05 -0.40 12.14
N LYS A 156 -11.07 -1.23 12.33
CA LYS A 156 -11.27 -2.47 11.56
C LYS A 156 -11.52 -2.12 10.09
N LYS A 157 -11.17 -3.05 9.19
CA LYS A 157 -11.40 -2.92 7.74
C LYS A 157 -12.08 -4.18 7.20
N PRO A 158 -12.88 -4.07 6.12
CA PRO A 158 -13.62 -5.21 5.59
C PRO A 158 -12.72 -6.35 5.12
N ALA A 159 -11.75 -6.04 4.25
CA ALA A 159 -10.82 -7.02 3.70
C ALA A 159 -9.60 -7.25 4.60
N LEU A 160 -9.07 -8.48 4.59
CA LEU A 160 -7.79 -8.80 5.24
C LEU A 160 -6.62 -8.06 4.57
N SER A 161 -6.60 -8.02 3.24
CA SER A 161 -5.59 -7.26 2.48
C SER A 161 -5.74 -5.75 2.64
N GLY A 162 -6.98 -5.28 2.80
CA GLY A 162 -7.37 -3.87 2.73
C GLY A 162 -7.86 -3.43 1.34
N TYR A 163 -7.85 -4.32 0.35
CA TYR A 163 -8.37 -4.09 -1.01
C TYR A 163 -9.54 -5.02 -1.32
N GLY A 164 -10.28 -4.73 -2.39
CA GLY A 164 -11.21 -5.64 -3.06
C GLY A 164 -12.64 -5.67 -2.52
N ILE A 165 -12.94 -4.97 -1.43
CA ILE A 165 -14.32 -4.76 -0.97
C ILE A 165 -14.73 -3.35 -1.41
N TYR A 166 -15.55 -3.28 -2.45
CA TYR A 166 -15.97 -2.02 -3.06
C TYR A 166 -17.11 -1.38 -2.28
N VAL A 167 -17.14 -0.05 -2.23
CA VAL A 167 -18.26 0.67 -1.61
C VAL A 167 -19.56 0.38 -2.36
N ILE A 168 -19.51 0.26 -3.69
CA ILE A 168 -20.62 -0.22 -4.52
C ILE A 168 -20.06 -1.24 -5.52
N GLU A 169 -20.66 -2.42 -5.61
CA GLU A 169 -20.20 -3.47 -6.54
C GLU A 169 -20.26 -3.01 -8.00
N GLU A 170 -21.43 -2.55 -8.44
CA GLU A 170 -21.65 -2.09 -9.81
C GLU A 170 -22.03 -0.61 -9.86
N ASN A 171 -21.27 0.15 -10.64
CA ASN A 171 -21.62 1.52 -10.98
C ASN A 171 -21.39 1.75 -12.47
N TYR A 172 -21.85 2.90 -12.98
CA TYR A 172 -21.73 3.25 -14.40
C TYR A 172 -20.30 3.10 -14.94
N ASN A 173 -19.27 3.54 -14.20
CA ASN A 173 -17.88 3.44 -14.64
C ASN A 173 -17.41 2.00 -14.68
N THR A 174 -17.73 1.18 -13.66
CA THR A 174 -17.42 -0.25 -13.65
C THR A 174 -18.00 -0.94 -14.87
N ILE A 175 -19.29 -0.76 -15.14
CA ILE A 175 -19.98 -1.37 -16.28
C ILE A 175 -19.35 -0.88 -17.59
N ASN A 176 -19.10 0.43 -17.72
CA ASN A 176 -18.53 1.01 -18.94
C ASN A 176 -17.09 0.55 -19.19
N CYS A 177 -16.24 0.49 -18.16
CA CYS A 177 -14.86 0.05 -18.28
C CYS A 177 -14.78 -1.43 -18.66
N ILE A 178 -15.58 -2.29 -18.02
CA ILE A 178 -15.62 -3.72 -18.33
C ILE A 178 -16.17 -3.96 -19.75
N LYS A 179 -17.23 -3.27 -20.15
CA LYS A 179 -17.76 -3.34 -21.54
C LYS A 179 -16.74 -2.91 -22.60
N LYS A 180 -15.80 -2.03 -22.25
CA LYS A 180 -14.68 -1.62 -23.13
C LYS A 180 -13.50 -2.61 -23.13
N GLY A 181 -13.62 -3.75 -22.45
CA GLY A 181 -12.59 -4.80 -22.39
C GLY A 181 -11.53 -4.61 -21.31
N TYR A 182 -11.68 -3.65 -20.40
CA TYR A 182 -10.74 -3.42 -19.31
C TYR A 182 -11.00 -4.38 -18.13
N TRP A 183 -10.74 -5.67 -18.34
CA TRP A 183 -10.95 -6.72 -17.34
C TRP A 183 -10.20 -6.47 -16.01
N GLN A 184 -9.09 -5.73 -16.04
CA GLN A 184 -8.34 -5.44 -14.82
C GLN A 184 -9.04 -4.42 -13.90
N TYR A 185 -10.09 -3.74 -14.37
CA TYR A 185 -10.71 -2.64 -13.64
C TYR A 185 -11.30 -3.07 -12.30
N ASP A 186 -11.88 -4.25 -12.22
CA ASP A 186 -12.48 -4.83 -11.01
C ASP A 186 -11.65 -6.00 -10.43
N PHE A 187 -10.38 -6.11 -10.84
CA PHE A 187 -9.53 -7.25 -10.47
C PHE A 187 -9.24 -7.33 -8.96
N THR A 188 -9.24 -6.20 -8.23
CA THR A 188 -8.89 -6.19 -6.80
C THR A 188 -9.86 -6.99 -5.93
N LYS A 189 -11.08 -7.31 -6.40
CA LYS A 189 -12.02 -8.20 -5.71
C LYS A 189 -11.46 -9.60 -5.45
N TYR A 190 -10.51 -10.05 -6.26
CA TYR A 190 -9.81 -11.33 -6.07
C TYR A 190 -8.62 -11.24 -5.11
N LEU A 191 -8.29 -10.03 -4.64
CA LEU A 191 -7.17 -9.76 -3.73
C LEU A 191 -7.64 -9.37 -2.32
N THR A 192 -8.90 -9.63 -1.95
CA THR A 192 -9.42 -9.36 -0.59
C THR A 192 -8.69 -10.15 0.48
N LEU A 193 -8.25 -11.36 0.14
CA LEU A 193 -7.74 -12.38 1.06
C LEU A 193 -8.77 -12.73 2.16
N GLY A 194 -10.06 -12.62 1.83
CA GLY A 194 -11.17 -12.84 2.73
C GLY A 194 -11.77 -11.54 3.26
N GLU A 195 -13.10 -11.54 3.36
CA GLU A 195 -13.87 -10.54 4.09
C GLU A 195 -13.95 -10.97 5.54
N ILE A 196 -13.43 -10.12 6.44
CA ILE A 196 -13.23 -10.48 7.85
C ILE A 196 -14.03 -9.59 8.81
N ASN A 197 -14.62 -8.50 8.33
CA ASN A 197 -15.49 -7.64 9.12
C ASN A 197 -16.61 -7.09 8.23
N ASP A 198 -17.86 -7.25 8.67
CA ASP A 198 -19.00 -6.58 8.06
C ASP A 198 -19.08 -5.12 8.56
N LEU A 199 -18.72 -4.17 7.70
CA LEU A 199 -18.58 -2.75 8.04
C LEU A 199 -19.17 -1.87 6.94
N ASP A 200 -19.69 -0.72 7.32
CA ASP A 200 -20.22 0.25 6.38
C ASP A 200 -19.18 1.32 6.04
N PHE A 201 -19.18 1.74 4.77
CA PHE A 201 -18.38 2.89 4.34
C PHE A 201 -18.82 4.17 5.08
N ASP A 202 -17.86 4.83 5.71
CA ASP A 202 -18.10 6.10 6.41
C ASP A 202 -17.75 7.27 5.48
N ALA A 203 -18.77 7.74 4.75
CA ALA A 203 -18.64 8.85 3.82
C ALA A 203 -18.19 10.16 4.49
N ILE A 204 -18.67 10.43 5.70
CA ILE A 204 -18.40 11.70 6.40
C ILE A 204 -16.93 11.75 6.80
N ASN A 205 -16.45 10.71 7.48
CA ASN A 205 -15.07 10.69 7.97
C ASN A 205 -14.06 10.43 6.84
N THR A 206 -14.42 9.67 5.82
CA THR A 206 -13.59 9.54 4.59
C THR A 206 -13.42 10.89 3.89
N LYS A 207 -14.49 11.68 3.78
CA LYS A 207 -14.42 13.04 3.23
C LYS A 207 -13.44 13.92 4.01
N LYS A 208 -13.47 13.87 5.34
CA LYS A 208 -12.54 14.63 6.20
C LYS A 208 -11.09 14.25 5.92
N VAL A 209 -10.78 12.94 5.83
CA VAL A 209 -9.43 12.47 5.46
C VAL A 209 -8.97 13.07 4.12
N ILE A 210 -9.82 13.02 3.10
CA ILE A 210 -9.50 13.55 1.76
C ILE A 210 -9.27 15.07 1.82
N LEU A 211 -10.11 15.82 2.53
CA LEU A 211 -9.96 17.27 2.69
C LEU A 211 -8.67 17.63 3.45
N THR A 212 -8.31 16.86 4.47
CA THR A 212 -7.04 17.02 5.20
C THR A 212 -5.85 16.79 4.28
N PHE A 213 -5.89 15.81 3.38
CA PHE A 213 -4.83 15.66 2.37
C PHE A 213 -4.82 16.83 1.38
N LEU A 214 -5.97 17.32 0.94
CA LEU A 214 -6.06 18.40 -0.05
C LEU A 214 -5.57 19.76 0.48
N SER A 215 -5.70 20.02 1.78
CA SER A 215 -5.21 21.24 2.42
C SER A 215 -3.67 21.33 2.40
N GLN A 216 -2.99 20.20 2.21
CA GLN A 216 -1.53 20.14 2.12
C GLN A 216 -1.04 20.60 0.74
N ASN A 217 -0.16 21.59 0.72
CA ASN A 217 0.35 22.20 -0.52
C ASN A 217 1.11 21.22 -1.44
N LYS A 218 1.72 20.17 -0.86
CA LYS A 218 2.46 19.11 -1.56
C LYS A 218 1.54 18.12 -2.28
N THR A 219 0.26 18.02 -1.90
CA THR A 219 -0.71 17.13 -2.57
C THR A 219 -0.91 17.53 -4.02
N GLN A 220 -0.64 16.59 -4.92
CA GLN A 220 -0.75 16.77 -6.36
C GLN A 220 -2.05 16.19 -6.89
N LYS A 221 -2.36 14.93 -6.55
CA LYS A 221 -3.54 14.21 -7.03
C LYS A 221 -4.07 13.27 -5.96
N ILE A 222 -5.38 13.08 -5.98
CA ILE A 222 -6.08 12.03 -5.24
C ILE A 222 -6.96 11.27 -6.24
N PHE A 223 -6.90 9.95 -6.26
CA PHE A 223 -7.82 9.13 -7.05
C PHE A 223 -8.83 8.43 -6.16
N ILE A 224 -10.09 8.56 -6.55
CA ILE A 224 -11.28 7.84 -6.07
C ILE A 224 -12.24 7.72 -7.26
N GLU A 225 -13.23 6.83 -7.16
CA GLU A 225 -14.23 6.70 -8.21
C GLU A 225 -15.03 8.01 -8.46
N PRO A 226 -15.42 8.32 -9.72
CA PRO A 226 -16.20 9.51 -10.04
C PRO A 226 -17.50 9.67 -9.25
N TYR A 227 -18.21 8.56 -9.00
CA TYR A 227 -19.45 8.63 -8.23
C TYR A 227 -19.17 8.91 -6.74
N LEU A 228 -18.07 8.38 -6.17
CA LEU A 228 -17.65 8.74 -4.82
C LEU A 228 -17.32 10.23 -4.74
N LYS A 229 -16.59 10.77 -5.73
CA LYS A 229 -16.31 12.20 -5.81
C LYS A 229 -17.60 13.04 -5.80
N LYS A 230 -18.65 12.59 -6.52
CA LYS A 230 -19.97 13.23 -6.52
C LYS A 230 -20.66 13.11 -5.17
N ASN A 231 -20.78 11.90 -4.63
CA ASN A 231 -21.53 11.61 -3.40
C ASN A 231 -20.89 12.24 -2.15
N LEU A 232 -19.57 12.38 -2.13
CA LEU A 232 -18.85 13.08 -1.07
C LEU A 232 -18.94 14.62 -1.20
N GLY A 233 -19.56 15.14 -2.28
CA GLY A 233 -19.64 16.57 -2.54
C GLY A 233 -18.28 17.20 -2.83
N LEU A 234 -17.41 16.48 -3.54
CA LEU A 234 -16.03 16.88 -3.83
C LEU A 234 -15.81 17.25 -5.31
N VAL A 235 -16.89 17.50 -6.05
CA VAL A 235 -16.86 17.79 -7.49
C VAL A 235 -15.96 18.97 -7.86
N ASN A 236 -15.94 20.01 -7.02
CA ASN A 236 -15.19 21.26 -7.24
C ASN A 236 -13.68 21.13 -6.98
N TYR A 237 -13.19 20.00 -6.46
CA TYR A 237 -11.77 19.80 -6.20
C TYR A 237 -11.07 19.20 -7.43
N SER A 238 -10.28 20.02 -8.13
CA SER A 238 -9.57 19.66 -9.37
C SER A 238 -8.41 18.66 -9.18
N LYS A 239 -7.88 18.56 -7.95
CA LYS A 239 -6.86 17.57 -7.57
C LYS A 239 -7.44 16.16 -7.42
N ILE A 240 -8.75 16.02 -7.18
CA ILE A 240 -9.41 14.71 -7.14
C ILE A 240 -9.81 14.32 -8.55
N ARG A 241 -9.32 13.18 -9.03
CA ARG A 241 -9.43 12.79 -10.43
C ARG A 241 -9.84 11.32 -10.55
N PHE A 242 -10.35 10.99 -11.72
CA PHE A 242 -10.49 9.61 -12.15
C PHE A 242 -9.17 9.15 -12.77
N HIS A 243 -8.70 7.96 -12.41
CA HIS A 243 -7.48 7.36 -12.94
C HIS A 243 -7.67 6.75 -14.33
N GLY A 244 -8.92 6.51 -14.76
CA GLY A 244 -9.25 5.91 -16.06
C GLY A 244 -9.35 4.39 -16.00
N CYS A 245 -9.99 3.78 -17.01
CA CYS A 245 -10.24 2.32 -17.03
C CYS A 245 -8.99 1.43 -17.13
N LYS A 246 -7.81 2.01 -17.43
CA LYS A 246 -6.57 1.23 -17.65
C LYS A 246 -5.93 0.72 -16.34
N ALA A 247 -6.40 1.17 -15.18
CA ALA A 247 -5.97 0.71 -13.87
C ALA A 247 -7.16 0.23 -13.03
N VAL A 248 -6.87 -0.52 -11.96
CA VAL A 248 -7.88 -0.99 -11.00
C VAL A 248 -8.68 0.18 -10.43
N ARG A 249 -9.97 -0.02 -10.20
CA ARG A 249 -10.85 1.00 -9.62
C ARG A 249 -10.41 1.40 -8.21
N HIS A 250 -10.57 2.67 -7.89
CA HIS A 250 -10.24 3.23 -6.57
C HIS A 250 -11.53 3.36 -5.75
N ASP A 251 -12.13 2.20 -5.49
CA ASP A 251 -13.45 2.08 -4.85
C ASP A 251 -13.43 1.27 -3.54
N ASP A 252 -12.23 0.95 -3.09
CA ASP A 252 -11.89 0.25 -1.85
C ASP A 252 -10.84 1.05 -1.04
N HIS A 253 -10.18 2.04 -1.68
CA HIS A 253 -9.16 2.89 -1.09
C HIS A 253 -9.05 4.27 -1.77
N ILE A 254 -8.31 5.17 -1.12
CA ILE A 254 -7.87 6.47 -1.63
C ILE A 254 -6.44 6.31 -2.13
N HIS A 255 -6.16 6.63 -3.39
CA HIS A 255 -4.79 6.78 -3.86
C HIS A 255 -4.33 8.23 -3.73
N LEU A 256 -3.29 8.47 -2.96
CA LEU A 256 -2.71 9.80 -2.71
C LEU A 256 -1.37 9.94 -3.43
N GLN A 257 -1.19 11.05 -4.15
CA GLN A 257 0.06 11.41 -4.82
C GLN A 257 0.49 12.84 -4.47
N ILE A 258 1.78 13.01 -4.18
CA ILE A 258 2.42 14.32 -3.98
C ILE A 258 3.28 14.75 -5.19
N LYS A 259 3.67 16.02 -5.22
CA LYS A 259 4.47 16.65 -6.29
C LYS A 259 5.89 16.06 -6.41
#